data_AF-A0A914SEU4-F1
#
_entry.id   AF-A0A914SEU4-F1
#
_cell.length_a   1.000
_cell.length_b   1.000
_cell.length_c   1.000
_cell.angle_alpha   90.00
_cell.angle_beta   90.00
_cell.angle_gamma   90.00
#
_symmetry.space_group_name_H-M   'P 1'
#
loop_
_entity.id
_entity.type
_entity.pdbx_description
1 polymer ?
#
loop_
_entity_poly.entity_id
_entity_poly.type
_entity_poly.pdbx_seq_one_letter_code
_entity_poly.pdbx_strand_id
1 'polypeptide(L)' 'MQGRNVVIEQSWGSPKITKDGVTVAKAIDFKDKYKNLGAKLVQ' A
#
# COMPACT_ATOMS: atom_id res chain seq x y z
N MET A 1 15.72 -15.03 2.29
CA MET A 1 14.29 -15.11 1.92
C MET A 1 14.06 -14.22 0.70
N GLN A 2 13.54 -14.76 -0.39
CA GLN A 2 13.38 -14.00 -1.64
C GLN A 2 12.06 -13.20 -1.58
N GLY A 3 12.13 -11.98 -1.03
CA GLY A 3 10.97 -11.09 -0.91
C GLY A 3 10.51 -10.55 -2.26
N ARG A 4 9.19 -10.47 -2.46
CA ARG A 4 8.55 -9.96 -3.68
C ARG A 4 8.57 -8.41 -3.71
N ASN A 5 8.60 -7.86 -4.92
CA ASN A 5 8.44 -6.42 -5.13
C ASN A 5 6.95 -6.07 -5.19
N VAL A 6 6.60 -4.92 -4.65
CA VAL A 6 5.27 -4.31 -4.79
C VAL A 6 5.42 -3.08 -5.68
N VAL A 7 4.51 -2.97 -6.65
CA VAL A 7 4.42 -1.81 -7.54
C VAL A 7 3.21 -0.99 -7.11
N ILE A 8 3.42 0.28 -6.83
CA ILE A 8 2.42 1.22 -6.35
C ILE A 8 2.19 2.27 -7.44
N GLU A 9 0.95 2.36 -7.91
CA GLU A 9 0.54 3.41 -8.84
C GLU A 9 0.59 4.78 -8.15
N GLN A 10 1.08 5.79 -8.87
CA GLN A 10 1.13 7.16 -8.39
C GLN A 10 0.20 8.02 -9.24
N SER A 11 -0.45 9.03 -8.64
CA SER A 11 -1.36 9.94 -9.34
C SER A 11 -0.68 10.74 -10.46
N TRP A 12 0.65 10.81 -10.45
CA TRP A 12 1.45 11.46 -11.48
C TRP A 12 2.83 10.79 -11.56
N GLY A 13 3.42 10.77 -12.76
CA GLY A 13 4.76 10.22 -12.98
C GLY A 13 4.81 8.69 -13.14
N SER A 14 5.98 8.11 -12.86
CA SER A 14 6.21 6.66 -12.98
C SER A 14 5.78 5.91 -11.71
N PRO A 15 5.34 4.64 -11.83
CA PRO A 15 4.95 3.85 -10.66
C PRO A 15 6.13 3.61 -9.71
N LYS A 16 5.86 3.58 -8.41
CA LYS A 16 6.86 3.36 -7.36
C LYS A 16 7.02 1.87 -7.09
N ILE A 17 8.26 1.36 -7.14
CA ILE A 17 8.57 -0.03 -6.82
C ILE A 17 9.21 -0.08 -5.43
N THR A 18 8.70 -0.93 -4.53
CA THR A 18 9.21 -1.05 -3.16
C THR A 18 9.11 -2.47 -2.59
N LYS A 19 9.94 -2.78 -1.59
CA LYS A 19 9.83 -3.94 -0.71
C LYS A 19 9.52 -3.54 0.75
N ASP A 20 9.40 -2.26 1.03
CA ASP A 20 9.12 -1.74 2.36
C ASP A 20 7.64 -1.93 2.72
N GLY A 21 7.38 -2.84 3.67
CA GLY A 21 6.03 -3.16 4.13
C GLY A 21 5.27 -1.96 4.70
N VAL A 22 5.97 -1.00 5.30
CA VAL A 22 5.34 0.21 5.87
C VAL A 22 4.81 1.11 4.75
N THR A 23 5.62 1.36 3.73
CA THR A 23 5.17 2.10 2.53
C THR A 23 4.02 1.39 1.83
N VAL A 24 4.07 0.06 1.73
CA VAL A 24 3.00 -0.72 1.10
C VAL A 24 1.70 -0.60 1.91
N ALA A 25 1.76 -0.74 3.23
CA ALA A 25 0.59 -0.64 4.09
C ALA A 25 -0.11 0.71 3.86
N LYS A 26 0.62 1.82 3.92
CA LYS A 26 0.11 3.19 3.75
C LYS A 26 -0.52 3.49 2.39
N ALA A 27 -0.16 2.73 1.35
CA ALA A 27 -0.67 2.93 -0.01
C ALA A 27 -1.99 2.20 -0.30
N ILE A 28 -2.49 1.40 0.65
CA ILE A 28 -3.72 0.61 0.46
C ILE A 28 -4.91 1.37 1.04
N ASP A 29 -5.91 1.63 0.18
CA ASP A 29 -7.24 2.08 0.58
C ASP A 29 -8.29 1.07 0.11
N PHE A 30 -9.31 0.85 0.95
CA PHE A 30 -10.44 -0.01 0.62
C PHE A 30 -11.70 0.81 0.32
N LYS A 31 -12.49 0.39 -0.67
CA LYS A 31 -13.80 1.01 -0.98
C LYS A 31 -14.81 0.84 0.16
N ASP A 32 -14.74 -0.27 0.87
CA ASP A 32 -15.56 -0.52 2.05
C ASP A 32 -15.05 0.32 3.22
N LYS A 33 -15.93 1.16 3.79
CA LYS A 33 -15.57 2.10 4.85
C LYS A 33 -15.09 1.42 6.12
N TYR A 34 -15.68 0.29 6.50
CA TYR A 34 -15.32 -0.42 7.73
C TYR A 34 -13.97 -1.13 7.58
N LYS A 35 -13.71 -1.73 6.42
CA LYS A 35 -12.39 -2.30 6.09
C LYS A 35 -11.32 -1.22 6.01
N ASN A 36 -11.63 -0.06 5.42
CA ASN A 36 -10.67 1.03 5.34
C ASN A 36 -10.35 1.62 6.72
N LEU A 37 -11.37 1.76 7.58
CA LEU A 37 -11.19 2.18 8.96
C LEU A 37 -10.30 1.19 9.73
N GLY A 38 -10.60 -0.10 9.66
CA GLY A 38 -9.79 -1.14 10.30
C GLY A 38 -8.34 -1.17 9.80
N ALA A 39 -8.14 -1.04 8.49
CA ALA A 39 -6.81 -0.99 7.89
C ALA A 39 -6.00 0.23 8.36
N LYS A 40 -6.62 1.41 8.47
CA LYS A 40 -5.97 2.64 8.93
C LYS A 40 -5.61 2.64 10.41
N LEU A 41 -6.30 1.85 11.24
CA LEU A 41 -5.97 1.71 12.66
C LEU A 41 -4.71 0.87 12.92
N VAL A 42 -4.27 0.09 11.92
CA VAL A 42 -3.14 -0.86 12.05
C VAL A 42 -1.88 -0.40 11.27
N GLN A 43 -2.03 0.58 10.37
CA GLN A 43 -0.98 1.13 9.49
C GLN A 43 0.18 1.83 10.20
#